data_AF-A0A0F9D177-F1
#
_entry.id   AF-A0A0F9D177-F1
#
_cell.length_a   1.000
_cell.length_b   1.000
_cell.length_c   1.000
_cell.angle_alpha   90.00
_cell.angle_beta   90.00
_cell.angle_gamma   90.00
#
_symmetry.space_group_name_H-M   'P 1'
#
loop_
_entity.id
_entity.type
_entity.pdbx_description
1 polymer ?
#
loop_
_entity_poly.entity_id
_entity_poly.type
_entity_poly.pdbx_seq_one_letter_code
_entity_poly.pdbx_strand_id
1 'polypeptide(L)'
;MDILIKKNASTIYIRRESLTVNWDWASKLEEIEGMLIKVETEFLFKDQFNTAPIPGVSESGMRIMQNVVEEVIDDERLNKVKCNWCGTVSNDNDTVCSQCEKSEYLKHL
;
A
#
# COMPACT_ATOMS: atom_id res chain seq x y z
N MET A 1 -4.47 9.32 -3.96
CA MET A 1 -5.30 8.13 -4.27
C MET A 1 -6.06 7.63 -3.05
N ASP A 2 -7.01 6.72 -3.25
CA ASP A 2 -7.85 6.11 -2.20
C ASP A 2 -7.97 4.59 -2.43
N ILE A 3 -8.23 3.81 -1.38
CA ILE A 3 -8.40 2.35 -1.46
C ILE A 3 -9.70 1.90 -0.81
N LEU A 4 -10.41 1.00 -1.47
CA LEU A 4 -11.58 0.32 -0.91
C LEU A 4 -11.12 -0.97 -0.23
N ILE A 5 -11.43 -1.13 1.06
CA ILE A 5 -11.08 -2.34 1.80
C ILE A 5 -12.11 -3.43 1.55
N LYS A 6 -11.64 -4.68 1.36
CA LYS A 6 -12.52 -5.84 1.22
C LYS A 6 -13.42 -5.99 2.45
N LYS A 7 -14.66 -6.43 2.25
CA LYS A 7 -15.64 -6.68 3.33
C LYS A 7 -15.31 -7.88 4.24
N ASN A 8 -14.17 -8.52 4.02
CA ASN A 8 -13.68 -9.66 4.79
C ASN A 8 -12.15 -9.60 4.99
N ALA A 9 -11.59 -8.37 4.99
CA ALA A 9 -10.16 -8.12 5.13
C ALA A 9 -9.55 -8.78 6.38
N SER A 10 -10.23 -8.71 7.54
CA SER A 10 -9.80 -9.35 8.77
C SER A 10 -9.76 -10.87 8.63
N THR A 11 -10.78 -11.46 8.00
CA THR A 11 -10.80 -12.91 7.72
C THR A 11 -9.67 -13.34 6.79
N ILE A 12 -9.40 -12.57 5.73
CA ILE A 12 -8.27 -12.82 4.83
C ILE A 12 -6.95 -12.77 5.60
N TYR A 13 -6.79 -11.79 6.49
CA TYR A 13 -5.60 -11.65 7.32
C TYR A 13 -5.42 -12.84 8.30
N ILE A 14 -6.48 -13.24 9.00
CA ILE A 14 -6.44 -14.34 9.98
C ILE A 14 -6.13 -15.68 9.32
N ARG A 15 -6.67 -15.93 8.12
CA ARG A 15 -6.54 -17.21 7.40
C ARG A 15 -5.24 -17.38 6.60
N ARG A 16 -4.32 -16.42 6.66
CA ARG A 16 -3.01 -16.55 6.01
C ARG A 16 -2.20 -17.69 6.63
N GLU A 17 -1.25 -18.26 5.89
CA GLU A 17 -0.36 -19.37 6.32
C GLU A 17 0.69 -18.96 7.38
N SER A 18 0.31 -18.14 8.38
CA SER A 18 1.20 -17.66 9.43
C SER A 18 0.95 -18.39 10.75
N LEU A 19 2.04 -18.69 11.47
CA LEU A 19 2.00 -19.38 12.77
C LEU A 19 1.41 -18.51 13.90
N THR A 20 1.35 -17.18 13.74
CA THR A 20 0.79 -16.27 14.76
C THR A 20 -0.02 -15.13 14.14
N VAL A 21 -1.25 -14.98 14.63
CA VAL A 21 -2.17 -13.88 14.28
C VAL A 21 -1.96 -12.74 15.28
N ASN A 22 -1.77 -11.52 14.77
CA ASN A 22 -1.87 -10.32 15.61
C ASN A 22 -3.35 -9.92 15.69
N TRP A 23 -3.98 -10.19 16.82
CA TRP A 23 -5.42 -9.94 17.01
C TRP A 23 -5.75 -8.45 17.08
N ASP A 24 -4.89 -7.59 17.63
CA ASP A 24 -5.10 -6.13 17.62
C ASP A 24 -5.15 -5.61 16.17
N TRP A 25 -4.27 -6.13 15.32
CA TRP A 25 -4.29 -5.80 13.90
C TRP A 25 -5.52 -6.33 13.18
N ALA A 26 -5.95 -7.56 13.49
CA ALA A 26 -7.16 -8.15 12.92
C ALA A 26 -8.42 -7.33 13.29
N SER A 27 -8.52 -6.87 14.54
CA SER A 27 -9.63 -6.00 14.99
C SER A 27 -9.65 -4.66 14.27
N LYS A 28 -8.49 -4.01 14.10
CA LYS A 28 -8.43 -2.77 13.29
C LYS A 28 -8.79 -2.99 11.84
N LEU A 29 -8.41 -4.14 11.25
CA LEU A 29 -8.83 -4.49 9.90
C LEU A 29 -10.34 -4.69 9.81
N GLU A 30 -10.96 -5.33 10.81
CA GLU A 30 -12.41 -5.53 10.90
C GLU A 30 -13.17 -4.21 10.97
N GLU A 31 -12.68 -3.24 11.76
CA GLU A 31 -13.27 -1.91 11.89
C GLU A 31 -13.31 -1.13 10.57
N ILE A 32 -12.40 -1.43 9.64
CA ILE A 32 -12.28 -0.72 8.36
C ILE A 32 -12.81 -1.50 7.15
N GLU A 33 -13.41 -2.67 7.36
CA GLU A 33 -13.95 -3.48 6.27
C GLU A 33 -15.02 -2.73 5.47
N GLY A 34 -14.87 -2.70 4.13
CA GLY A 34 -15.80 -2.00 3.24
C GLY A 34 -15.68 -0.47 3.24
N MET A 35 -14.72 0.11 3.97
CA MET A 35 -14.48 1.56 3.97
C MET A 35 -13.60 1.98 2.79
N LEU A 36 -13.86 3.19 2.29
CA LEU A 36 -12.95 3.90 1.41
C LEU A 36 -11.96 4.72 2.26
N ILE A 37 -10.66 4.48 2.07
CA ILE A 37 -9.61 5.03 2.94
C ILE A 37 -8.60 5.81 2.12
N LYS A 38 -8.23 6.97 2.64
CA LYS A 38 -7.22 7.83 2.04
C LYS A 38 -5.83 7.23 2.18
N VAL A 39 -5.07 7.23 1.09
CA VAL A 39 -3.66 6.79 1.08
C VAL A 39 -2.72 8.00 1.11
N GLU A 40 -1.66 7.90 1.90
CA GLU A 40 -0.52 8.79 1.88
C GLU A 40 0.39 8.44 0.70
N THR A 41 0.60 9.41 -0.21
CA THR A 41 1.30 9.16 -1.48
C THR A 41 2.73 9.68 -1.52
N GLU A 42 3.25 10.18 -0.40
CA GLU A 42 4.68 10.53 -0.27
C GLU A 42 5.57 9.30 -0.48
N PHE A 43 5.16 8.15 0.07
CA PHE A 43 5.87 6.89 -0.08
C PHE A 43 4.98 5.82 -0.74
N LEU A 44 5.22 5.59 -2.04
CA LEU A 44 4.53 4.56 -2.81
C LEU A 44 5.23 3.21 -2.70
N PHE A 45 4.42 2.15 -2.67
CA PHE A 45 4.82 0.75 -2.63
C PHE A 45 3.94 -0.10 -3.55
N LYS A 46 4.49 -1.23 -3.99
CA LYS A 46 3.83 -2.13 -4.94
C LYS A 46 2.76 -2.99 -4.30
N ASP A 47 3.07 -3.54 -3.13
CA ASP A 47 2.31 -4.60 -2.47
C ASP A 47 1.62 -4.15 -1.17
N GLN A 48 1.74 -2.86 -0.84
CA GLN A 48 1.19 -2.26 0.36
C GLN A 48 0.85 -0.78 0.16
N PHE A 49 0.05 -0.25 1.08
CA PHE A 49 -0.38 1.13 1.14
C PHE A 49 -0.21 1.66 2.56
N ASN A 50 0.32 2.88 2.68
CA ASN A 50 0.26 3.60 3.95
C ASN A 50 -0.97 4.50 3.93
N THR A 51 -1.92 4.29 4.83
CA THR A 51 -3.09 5.16 4.91
C THR A 51 -2.75 6.45 5.62
N ALA A 52 -3.48 7.52 5.32
CA ALA A 52 -3.59 8.65 6.23
C ALA A 52 -4.20 8.18 7.59
N PRO A 53 -4.19 9.03 8.63
CA PRO A 53 -4.91 8.76 9.87
C PRO A 53 -6.37 8.37 9.61
N ILE A 54 -6.83 7.32 10.30
CA ILE A 54 -8.20 6.81 10.19
C ILE A 54 -8.91 7.16 11.50
N PRO A 55 -9.88 8.10 11.49
CA PRO A 55 -10.56 8.54 12.70
C PRO A 55 -11.19 7.37 13.46
N GLY A 56 -10.87 7.25 14.75
CA GLY A 56 -11.37 6.19 15.63
C GLY A 56 -10.61 4.85 15.55
N VAL A 57 -9.74 4.65 14.55
CA VAL A 57 -9.03 3.37 14.33
C VAL A 57 -7.53 3.52 14.50
N SER A 58 -6.92 4.54 13.86
CA SER A 58 -5.48 4.79 13.95
C SER A 58 -5.11 6.25 13.67
N GLU A 59 -4.52 6.91 14.67
CA GLU A 59 -4.05 8.29 14.55
C GLU A 59 -2.83 8.44 13.63
N SER A 60 -2.03 7.38 13.47
CA SER A 60 -0.84 7.37 12.60
C SER A 60 -1.09 6.68 11.26
N GLY A 61 -2.33 6.29 10.97
CA GLY A 61 -2.68 5.48 9.81
C GLY A 61 -2.25 4.03 9.96
N MET A 62 -2.37 3.27 8.88
CA MET A 62 -2.22 1.83 8.85
C MET A 62 -1.47 1.41 7.60
N ARG A 63 -0.63 0.36 7.72
CA ARG A 63 -0.02 -0.31 6.57
C ARG A 63 -0.93 -1.42 6.06
N ILE A 64 -1.65 -1.17 4.98
CA ILE A 64 -2.61 -2.10 4.38
C ILE A 64 -1.96 -2.86 3.22
N MET A 65 -2.02 -4.19 3.25
CA MET A 65 -1.46 -5.02 2.18
C MET A 65 -2.43 -5.08 0.99
N GLN A 66 -1.91 -5.16 -0.24
CA GLN A 66 -2.72 -5.19 -1.47
C GLN A 66 -3.75 -6.33 -1.50
N ASN A 67 -3.49 -7.46 -0.83
CA ASN A 67 -4.39 -8.62 -0.83
C ASN A 67 -5.73 -8.37 -0.11
N VAL A 68 -5.80 -7.39 0.79
CA VAL A 68 -7.02 -6.99 1.50
C VAL A 68 -7.70 -5.74 0.91
N VAL A 69 -7.18 -5.24 -0.22
CA VAL A 69 -7.78 -4.14 -0.98
C VAL A 69 -8.64 -4.71 -2.10
N GLU A 70 -9.87 -4.21 -2.21
CA GLU A 70 -10.84 -4.55 -3.26
C GLU A 70 -10.54 -3.73 -4.52
N GLU A 71 -10.36 -2.42 -4.36
CA GLU A 71 -10.21 -1.47 -5.46
C GLU A 71 -9.27 -0.32 -5.06
N VAL A 72 -8.53 0.22 -6.04
CA VAL A 72 -7.70 1.42 -5.89
C VAL A 72 -8.26 2.51 -6.80
N ILE A 73 -8.60 3.66 -6.22
CA ILE A 73 -9.18 4.80 -6.91
C ILE A 73 -8.10 5.87 -7.13
N ASP A 74 -8.00 6.35 -8.37
CA ASP A 74 -6.99 7.32 -8.81
C ASP A 74 -5.56 6.87 -8.49
N ASP A 75 -5.22 5.62 -8.87
CA ASP A 75 -3.93 4.99 -8.53
C ASP A 75 -2.73 5.78 -9.07
N GLU A 76 -1.99 6.41 -8.15
CA GLU A 76 -0.83 7.24 -8.45
C GLU A 76 0.41 6.43 -8.81
N ARG A 77 0.37 5.10 -8.74
CA ARG A 77 1.49 4.21 -9.11
C ARG A 77 1.54 3.93 -10.61
N LEU A 78 0.44 4.14 -11.32
CA LEU A 78 0.36 3.89 -12.74
C LEU A 78 1.44 4.68 -13.49
N ASN A 79 2.11 4.00 -14.41
CA ASN A 79 3.21 4.53 -15.21
C ASN A 79 4.39 5.07 -14.39
N LYS A 80 4.61 4.55 -13.17
CA LYS A 80 5.75 4.91 -12.33
C LYS A 80 6.65 3.70 -12.04
N VAL A 81 7.93 3.98 -11.88
CA VAL A 81 8.94 3.03 -11.42
C VAL A 81 9.65 3.60 -10.19
N LYS A 82 9.98 2.73 -9.25
CA LYS A 82 10.81 3.05 -8.08
C LYS A 82 12.21 2.49 -8.28
N CYS A 83 13.21 3.31 -8.02
CA CYS A 83 14.60 2.87 -7.96
C CYS A 83 14.86 2.16 -6.63
N ASN A 84 15.16 0.86 -6.66
CA ASN A 84 15.48 0.09 -5.45
C ASN A 84 16.85 0.41 -4.85
N TRP A 85 17.65 1.27 -5.49
CA TRP A 85 18.93 1.72 -4.96
C TRP A 85 18.78 3.00 -4.11
N CYS A 86 18.18 4.05 -4.66
CA CYS A 86 18.05 5.34 -3.95
C CYS A 86 16.62 5.65 -3.47
N GLY A 87 15.62 4.85 -3.84
CA GLY A 87 14.23 5.03 -3.43
C GLY A 87 13.41 6.04 -4.26
N THR A 88 14.06 6.79 -5.16
CA THR A 88 13.38 7.78 -6.02
C THR A 88 12.35 7.12 -6.92
N VAL A 89 11.21 7.79 -7.07
CA VAL A 89 10.16 7.43 -8.02
C VAL A 89 10.34 8.25 -9.31
N SER A 90 10.35 7.57 -10.44
CA SER A 90 10.53 8.11 -11.80
C SER A 90 9.36 7.65 -12.68
N ASN A 91 9.25 8.17 -13.90
CA ASN A 91 8.25 7.69 -14.86
C ASN A 91 8.71 6.36 -15.46
N ASP A 92 7.77 5.50 -15.86
CA ASP A 92 8.09 4.19 -16.40
C ASP A 92 8.71 4.20 -17.81
N ASN A 93 8.62 5.32 -18.51
CA ASN A 93 9.32 5.56 -19.76
C ASN A 93 10.78 6.02 -19.57
N ASP A 94 11.22 6.26 -18.33
CA ASP A 94 12.60 6.62 -18.03
C ASP A 94 13.50 5.38 -18.14
N THR A 95 14.61 5.49 -18.88
CA THR A 95 15.58 4.40 -19.06
C THR A 95 16.58 4.28 -17.90
N VAL A 96 16.69 5.33 -17.08
CA VAL A 96 17.57 5.43 -15.91
C VAL A 96 16.85 6.15 -14.78
N CYS A 97 17.24 5.89 -13.53
CA CYS A 97 16.72 6.64 -12.40
C CYS A 97 17.06 8.13 -12.52
N SER A 98 16.05 9.00 -12.39
CA SER A 98 16.19 10.46 -12.48
C SER A 98 17.12 11.10 -11.44
N GLN A 99 17.48 10.38 -10.38
CA GLN A 99 18.33 10.87 -9.29
C GLN A 99 19.73 10.28 -9.27
N CYS A 100 19.88 8.97 -9.53
CA CYS A 100 21.17 8.27 -9.42
C CYS A 100 21.67 7.66 -10.72
N GLU A 101 20.94 7.86 -11.83
CA GLU A 101 21.30 7.45 -13.20
C GLU A 101 21.48 5.94 -13.40
N LYS A 102 21.14 5.11 -12.40
CA LYS A 102 21.17 3.65 -12.52
C LYS A 102 19.91 3.12 -13.21
N SER A 103 20.08 2.19 -14.14
CA SER A 103 18.98 1.57 -14.90
C SER A 103 18.51 0.24 -14.30
N GLU A 104 19.43 -0.54 -13.75
CA GLU A 104 19.21 -1.93 -13.33
C GLU A 104 18.34 -2.08 -12.06
N TYR A 105 18.13 -0.97 -11.35
CA TYR A 105 17.36 -0.91 -10.11
C TYR A 105 15.94 -0.38 -10.27
N LEU A 106 15.50 0.01 -11.48
CA LEU A 106 14.14 0.46 -11.72
C LEU A 106 13.15 -0.72 -11.66
N LYS A 107 12.10 -0.57 -10.85
CA LYS A 107 11.01 -1.54 -10.71
C LYS A 107 9.67 -0.85 -10.74
N HIS A 108 8.71 -1.40 -11.49
CA HIS A 108 7.34 -0.88 -11.49
C HIS A 108 6.72 -0.96 -10.09
N LEU A 109 6.00 0.11 -9.76
CA LEU A 109 5.12 0.19 -8.61
C LEU A 109 3.79 -0.52 -8.89
#